data_AF-A0A350KLP5-F1
#
_entry.id   AF-A0A350KLP5-F1
#
_cell.length_a   1.000
_cell.length_b   1.000
_cell.length_c   1.000
_cell.angle_alpha   90.00
_cell.angle_beta   90.00
_cell.angle_gamma   90.00
#
_symmetry.space_group_name_H-M   'P 1'
#
loop_
_entity.id
_entity.type
_entity.pdbx_description
1 polymer ?
#
loop_
_entity_poly.entity_id
_entity_poly.type
_entity_poly.pdbx_seq_one_letter_code
_entity_poly.pdbx_strand_id
1 'polypeptide(L)'
;MNLSDKMLRCALINSKFPVIFTTCQLYFFQGLNMGYLSKRKFEERESYLTTGLLVLIPVLTLLGTLGRSLDWRLDWLGEFKMQAAALSFALFLWCLFKREWVKTVVFLTLVLMNLALVATHSHLFQKDSELPDDSHVFTVAYQNLQGAEHKAGKLREVLENSNADIVLWVNVPVEIYRDLDNVLGDYQLQNQTFDTTGKMKLILARTPGVDRGETAEGDGLWVSRVVGSRKLTIVLTDFADPWHSESYARVKQRISELSEFALSRDEPVVLAGNFGASGWSWLLNGLESRGGLKPRGKLSESGTDLPLLIRRPTDHIYTHPGIEVADETARDLIGTKHKAVSAVFRIAPIRKEIEFFELQPVLPESELLQPPL
;
A
#
# COMPACT_ATOMS: atom_id res chain seq x y z
N MET A 1 -10.87 -39.15 0.43
CA MET A 1 -9.40 -38.91 0.39
C MET A 1 -8.98 -38.26 1.69
N ASN A 2 -8.07 -38.91 2.41
CA ASN A 2 -7.88 -38.82 3.86
C ASN A 2 -7.37 -37.46 4.37
N LEU A 3 -7.98 -36.98 5.47
CA LEU A 3 -7.53 -35.86 6.30
C LEU A 3 -6.11 -36.04 6.90
N SER A 4 -5.59 -37.26 6.86
CA SER A 4 -4.28 -37.64 7.42
C SER A 4 -3.09 -37.04 6.65
N ASP A 5 -3.20 -36.85 5.32
CA ASP A 5 -2.06 -36.39 4.50
C ASP A 5 -1.82 -34.86 4.58
N LYS A 6 -2.83 -34.09 5.00
CA LYS A 6 -2.68 -32.62 5.16
C LYS A 6 -2.02 -32.24 6.49
N MET A 7 -2.17 -33.04 7.55
CA MET A 7 -1.47 -32.77 8.81
C MET A 7 0.03 -33.08 8.73
N LEU A 8 0.45 -34.06 7.90
CA LEU A 8 1.86 -34.39 7.77
C LEU A 8 2.67 -33.32 7.03
N ARG A 9 2.04 -32.53 6.15
CA ARG A 9 2.71 -31.41 5.46
C ARG A 9 2.81 -30.14 6.30
N CYS A 10 1.89 -29.89 7.25
CA CYS A 10 2.04 -28.80 8.22
C CYS A 10 3.11 -29.09 9.28
N ALA A 11 3.32 -30.36 9.64
CA ALA A 11 4.38 -30.74 10.59
C ALA A 11 5.81 -30.62 10.00
N LEU A 12 5.95 -30.69 8.66
CA LEU A 12 7.26 -30.63 7.99
C LEU A 12 7.76 -29.22 7.69
N ILE A 13 6.91 -28.19 7.82
CA ILE A 13 7.28 -26.78 7.63
C ILE A 13 7.53 -26.09 8.97
N ASN A 14 6.91 -26.56 10.06
CA ASN A 14 7.16 -26.04 11.41
C ASN A 14 8.41 -26.63 12.09
N SER A 15 9.10 -27.60 11.46
CA SER A 15 10.28 -28.24 12.03
C SER A 15 11.61 -27.56 11.67
N LYS A 16 11.63 -26.52 10.80
CA LYS A 16 12.88 -25.81 10.43
C LYS A 16 13.14 -24.50 11.17
N PHE A 17 12.14 -23.93 11.84
CA PHE A 17 12.36 -22.81 12.76
C PHE A 17 13.07 -23.18 14.07
N PRO A 18 12.77 -24.34 14.71
CA PRO A 18 13.60 -24.78 15.83
C PRO A 18 14.99 -25.17 15.34
N VAL A 19 15.20 -25.54 14.07
CA VAL A 19 16.56 -25.82 13.57
C VAL A 19 17.41 -24.55 13.54
N ILE A 20 16.90 -23.36 13.18
CA ILE A 20 17.74 -22.14 13.21
C ILE A 20 18.07 -21.72 14.65
N PHE A 21 17.11 -21.84 15.58
CA PHE A 21 17.35 -21.53 17.01
C PHE A 21 18.21 -22.58 17.72
N THR A 22 18.04 -23.86 17.40
CA THR A 22 18.86 -24.95 17.95
C THR A 22 20.25 -24.96 17.31
N THR A 23 20.38 -24.56 16.05
CA THR A 23 21.70 -24.38 15.40
C THR A 23 22.41 -23.15 15.97
N CYS A 24 21.70 -22.05 16.24
CA CYS A 24 22.26 -20.92 17.01
C CYS A 24 22.68 -21.33 18.43
N GLN A 25 21.87 -22.12 19.16
CA GLN A 25 22.25 -22.63 20.48
C GLN A 25 23.43 -23.62 20.43
N LEU A 26 23.52 -24.47 19.40
CA LEU A 26 24.65 -25.39 19.19
C LEU A 26 25.94 -24.64 18.81
N TYR A 27 25.87 -23.58 18.00
CA TYR A 27 27.01 -22.70 17.75
C TYR A 27 27.41 -21.89 19.00
N PHE A 28 26.44 -21.48 19.83
CA PHE A 28 26.69 -20.77 21.08
C PHE A 28 27.39 -21.68 22.12
N PHE A 29 27.01 -22.96 22.20
CA PHE A 29 27.67 -23.92 23.09
C PHE A 29 29.01 -24.46 22.55
N GLN A 30 29.19 -24.58 21.23
CA GLN A 30 30.49 -24.94 20.65
C GLN A 30 31.55 -23.83 20.79
N GLY A 31 31.13 -22.57 20.96
CA GLY A 31 32.03 -21.44 21.25
C GLY A 31 32.80 -21.56 22.58
N LEU A 32 32.30 -22.32 23.54
CA LEU A 32 32.90 -22.47 24.88
C LEU A 32 34.02 -23.52 24.95
N ASN A 33 34.12 -24.41 23.95
CA ASN A 33 35.13 -25.49 23.88
C ASN A 33 36.07 -25.37 22.66
N MET A 34 36.09 -24.22 22.01
CA MET A 34 36.94 -23.96 20.85
C MET A 34 38.35 -23.55 21.29
N GLY A 35 39.36 -24.17 20.68
CA GLY A 35 40.76 -23.78 20.88
C GLY A 35 41.01 -22.31 20.51
N TYR A 36 41.98 -21.67 21.15
CA TYR A 36 42.29 -20.24 21.00
C TYR A 36 42.37 -19.77 19.52
N LEU A 37 42.95 -20.59 18.63
CA LEU A 37 43.09 -20.28 17.21
C LEU A 37 41.76 -20.30 16.43
N SER A 38 40.81 -21.16 16.79
CA SER A 38 39.51 -21.19 16.12
C SER A 38 38.62 -20.02 16.58
N LYS A 39 38.72 -19.63 17.85
CA LYS A 39 38.03 -18.43 18.38
C LYS A 39 38.51 -17.15 17.68
N ARG A 40 39.83 -16.96 17.56
CA ARG A 40 40.39 -15.79 16.85
C ARG A 40 39.97 -15.72 15.39
N LYS A 41 40.01 -16.85 14.66
CA LYS A 41 39.57 -16.89 13.25
C LYS A 41 38.08 -16.60 13.10
N PHE A 42 37.26 -17.00 14.07
CA PHE A 42 35.83 -16.69 14.08
C PHE A 42 35.59 -15.19 14.28
N GLU A 43 36.25 -14.58 15.27
CA GLU A 43 36.16 -13.13 15.54
C GLU A 43 36.64 -12.30 14.36
N GLU A 44 37.72 -12.71 13.67
CA GLU A 44 38.19 -12.05 12.45
C GLU A 44 37.14 -12.09 11.34
N ARG A 45 36.54 -13.25 11.04
CA ARG A 45 35.48 -13.40 10.02
C ARG A 45 34.24 -12.57 10.35
N GLU A 46 33.84 -12.57 11.62
CA GLU A 46 32.72 -11.76 12.12
C GLU A 46 32.99 -10.26 11.92
N SER A 47 34.20 -9.81 12.24
CA SER A 47 34.60 -8.41 12.04
C SER A 47 34.62 -8.02 10.56
N TYR A 48 35.15 -8.88 9.68
CA TYR A 48 35.11 -8.64 8.23
C TYR A 48 33.68 -8.59 7.69
N LEU A 49 32.80 -9.49 8.14
CA LEU A 49 31.40 -9.52 7.71
C LEU A 49 30.64 -8.27 8.17
N THR A 50 30.76 -7.90 9.44
CA THR A 50 30.10 -6.69 9.97
C THR A 50 30.60 -5.43 9.27
N THR A 51 31.91 -5.32 9.02
CA THR A 51 32.49 -4.18 8.29
C THR A 51 32.05 -4.16 6.83
N GLY A 52 32.00 -5.32 6.17
CA GLY A 52 31.49 -5.45 4.80
C GLY A 52 30.03 -5.01 4.68
N LEU A 53 29.18 -5.43 5.62
CA LEU A 53 27.77 -5.02 5.68
C LEU A 53 27.61 -3.52 5.98
N LEU A 54 28.49 -2.96 6.82
CA LEU A 54 28.50 -1.53 7.13
C LEU A 54 28.77 -0.66 5.90
N VAL A 55 29.53 -1.17 4.92
CA VAL A 55 29.74 -0.49 3.62
C VAL A 55 28.62 -0.82 2.64
N LEU A 56 28.22 -2.09 2.55
CA LEU A 56 27.28 -2.57 1.53
C LEU A 56 25.88 -1.96 1.69
N ILE A 57 25.32 -1.96 2.91
CA ILE A 57 23.97 -1.47 3.17
C ILE A 57 23.78 -0.01 2.73
N PRO A 58 24.59 0.96 3.18
CA PRO A 58 24.41 2.35 2.77
C PRO A 58 24.64 2.55 1.27
N VAL A 59 25.58 1.82 0.65
CA VAL A 59 25.79 1.90 -0.80
C VAL A 59 24.53 1.46 -1.56
N LEU A 60 23.92 0.34 -1.16
CA LEU A 60 22.67 -0.13 -1.78
C LEU A 60 21.50 0.83 -1.53
N THR A 61 21.35 1.34 -0.31
CA THR A 61 20.32 2.35 0.00
C THR A 61 20.52 3.63 -0.81
N LEU A 62 21.76 4.09 -0.97
CA LEU A 62 22.11 5.29 -1.72
C LEU A 62 21.86 5.10 -3.22
N LEU A 63 22.29 3.97 -3.79
CA LEU A 63 21.97 3.61 -5.18
C LEU A 63 20.45 3.53 -5.41
N GLY A 64 19.71 2.94 -4.47
CA GLY A 64 18.25 2.82 -4.54
C GLY A 64 17.45 4.08 -4.19
N THR A 65 18.11 5.17 -3.78
CA THR A 65 17.46 6.47 -3.52
C THR A 65 17.86 7.51 -4.55
N LEU A 66 19.13 7.54 -4.95
CA LEU A 66 19.63 8.42 -6.00
C LEU A 66 19.33 7.91 -7.41
N GLY A 67 19.00 6.62 -7.55
CA GLY A 67 18.62 5.99 -8.80
C GLY A 67 17.52 6.71 -9.57
N ARG A 68 16.56 7.36 -8.87
CA ARG A 68 15.52 8.28 -9.39
C ARG A 68 14.99 7.92 -10.78
N SER A 69 14.68 6.65 -11.06
CA SER A 69 14.23 6.15 -12.37
C SER A 69 15.19 6.30 -13.56
N LEU A 70 16.50 6.46 -13.32
CA LEU A 70 17.53 6.40 -14.37
C LEU A 70 17.66 4.98 -14.94
N ASP A 71 17.57 3.98 -14.07
CA ASP A 71 17.57 2.56 -14.42
C ASP A 71 16.61 1.83 -13.47
N TRP A 72 15.78 0.94 -14.02
CA TRP A 72 14.86 0.09 -13.27
C TRP A 72 15.57 -0.74 -12.20
N ARG A 73 16.84 -1.09 -12.42
CA ARG A 73 17.65 -1.86 -11.45
C ARG A 73 17.94 -1.08 -10.17
N LEU A 74 18.19 0.23 -10.30
CA LEU A 74 18.47 1.09 -9.15
C LEU A 74 17.19 1.28 -8.33
N ASP A 75 16.07 1.54 -9.00
CA ASP A 75 14.77 1.65 -8.34
C ASP A 75 14.38 0.34 -7.63
N TRP A 76 14.70 -0.81 -8.24
CA TRP A 76 14.46 -2.12 -7.63
C TRP A 76 15.25 -2.30 -6.31
N LEU A 77 16.50 -1.84 -6.23
CA LEU A 77 17.24 -1.83 -4.96
C LEU A 77 16.55 -0.95 -3.91
N GLY A 78 15.89 0.11 -4.37
CA GLY A 78 15.08 1.00 -3.54
C GLY A 78 13.86 0.34 -2.90
N GLU A 79 13.39 -0.80 -3.40
CA GLU A 79 12.26 -1.53 -2.82
C GLU A 79 12.59 -2.11 -1.44
N PHE A 80 13.86 -2.40 -1.15
CA PHE A 80 14.25 -3.18 0.03
C PHE A 80 14.65 -2.33 1.26
N LYS A 81 14.14 -1.09 1.36
CA LYS A 81 14.49 -0.16 2.47
C LYS A 81 14.07 -0.68 3.84
N MET A 82 12.90 -1.31 3.96
CA MET A 82 12.44 -1.91 5.21
C MET A 82 13.31 -3.09 5.65
N GLN A 83 13.75 -3.89 4.69
CA GLN A 83 14.65 -5.03 4.89
C GLN A 83 16.04 -4.54 5.32
N ALA A 84 16.53 -3.47 4.69
CA ALA A 84 17.77 -2.81 5.08
C ALA A 84 17.69 -2.25 6.51
N ALA A 85 16.55 -1.66 6.90
CA ALA A 85 16.30 -1.20 8.27
C ALA A 85 16.31 -2.38 9.26
N ALA A 86 15.60 -3.47 8.97
CA ALA A 86 15.53 -4.65 9.83
C ALA A 86 16.89 -5.33 10.00
N LEU A 87 17.65 -5.49 8.91
CA LEU A 87 19.01 -6.05 8.95
C LEU A 87 19.95 -5.14 9.73
N SER A 88 19.90 -3.83 9.51
CA SER A 88 20.69 -2.85 10.27
C SER A 88 20.35 -2.88 11.75
N PHE A 89 19.09 -3.11 12.11
CA PHE A 89 18.65 -3.22 13.50
C PHE A 89 19.20 -4.48 14.17
N ALA A 90 19.19 -5.62 13.48
CA ALA A 90 19.80 -6.85 13.98
C ALA A 90 21.33 -6.68 14.20
N LEU A 91 22.02 -6.03 13.27
CA LEU A 91 23.45 -5.72 13.38
C LEU A 91 23.74 -4.70 14.48
N PHE A 92 22.87 -3.71 14.68
CA PHE A 92 22.93 -2.77 15.80
C PHE A 92 22.89 -3.52 17.15
N LEU A 93 21.92 -4.42 17.36
CA LEU A 93 21.81 -5.22 18.57
C LEU A 93 23.04 -6.12 18.77
N TRP A 94 23.55 -6.71 17.69
CA TRP A 94 24.76 -7.54 17.72
C TRP A 94 26.00 -6.75 18.14
N CYS A 95 26.27 -5.60 17.52
CA CYS A 95 27.40 -4.73 17.87
C CYS A 95 27.26 -4.17 19.28
N LEU A 96 26.03 -3.85 19.74
CA LEU A 96 25.76 -3.43 21.11
C LEU A 96 26.14 -4.53 22.12
N PHE A 97 25.77 -5.78 21.85
CA PHE A 97 26.16 -6.93 22.66
C PHE A 97 27.69 -7.11 22.75
N LYS A 98 28.40 -6.88 21.63
CA LYS A 98 29.86 -6.92 21.55
C LYS A 98 30.56 -5.67 22.09
N ARG A 99 29.81 -4.63 22.48
CA ARG A 99 30.32 -3.33 22.94
C ARG A 99 31.17 -2.59 21.90
N GLU A 100 30.89 -2.82 20.61
CA GLU A 100 31.54 -2.13 19.50
C GLU A 100 30.86 -0.77 19.20
N TRP A 101 31.01 0.18 20.13
CA TRP A 101 30.22 1.43 20.15
C TRP A 101 30.19 2.22 18.82
N VAL A 102 31.31 2.29 18.10
CA VAL A 102 31.38 3.00 16.81
C VAL A 102 30.46 2.33 15.78
N LYS A 103 30.55 1.00 15.61
CA LYS A 103 29.69 0.27 14.68
C LYS A 103 28.22 0.32 15.13
N THR A 104 27.97 0.24 16.43
CA THR A 104 26.63 0.40 17.01
C THR A 104 25.99 1.73 16.61
N VAL A 105 26.71 2.85 16.78
CA VAL A 105 26.18 4.18 16.41
C VAL A 105 25.90 4.25 14.91
N VAL A 106 26.81 3.75 14.07
CA VAL A 106 26.62 3.74 12.61
C VAL A 106 25.40 2.93 12.19
N PHE A 107 25.23 1.70 12.69
CA PHE A 107 24.06 0.89 12.38
C PHE A 107 22.76 1.52 12.89
N LEU A 108 22.77 2.16 14.06
CA LEU A 108 21.61 2.91 14.55
C LEU A 108 21.23 4.05 13.60
N THR A 109 22.21 4.82 13.11
CA THR A 109 21.96 5.86 12.10
C THR A 109 21.37 5.28 10.82
N LEU A 110 21.86 4.12 10.35
CA LEU A 110 21.32 3.45 9.16
C LEU A 110 19.87 2.98 9.37
N VAL A 111 19.53 2.47 10.55
CA VAL A 111 18.14 2.12 10.91
C VAL A 111 17.25 3.34 10.81
N LEU A 112 17.63 4.43 11.50
CA LEU A 112 16.84 5.66 11.53
C LEU A 112 16.68 6.27 10.14
N MET A 113 17.74 6.27 9.34
CA MET A 113 17.71 6.78 7.97
C MET A 113 16.74 5.98 7.08
N ASN A 114 16.84 4.65 7.07
CA ASN A 114 15.94 3.82 6.26
C ASN A 114 14.49 3.93 6.74
N LEU A 115 14.25 3.98 8.05
CA LEU A 115 12.90 4.17 8.60
C LEU A 115 12.35 5.56 8.26
N ALA A 116 13.14 6.62 8.30
CA ALA A 116 12.71 7.97 7.92
C ALA A 116 12.30 8.05 6.44
N LEU A 117 13.07 7.39 5.56
CA LEU A 117 12.75 7.29 4.14
C LEU A 117 11.42 6.55 3.90
N VAL A 118 11.12 5.52 4.69
CA VAL A 118 9.85 4.78 4.59
C VAL A 118 8.69 5.55 5.22
N ALA A 119 8.90 6.16 6.39
CA ALA A 119 7.89 6.89 7.15
C ALA A 119 7.38 8.15 6.44
N THR A 120 8.17 8.71 5.52
CA THR A 120 7.74 9.86 4.70
C THR A 120 6.61 9.48 3.74
N HIS A 121 6.55 8.22 3.30
CA HIS A 121 5.56 7.73 2.33
C HIS A 121 4.48 6.83 2.94
N SER A 122 4.64 6.41 4.20
CA SER A 122 3.69 5.50 4.85
C SER A 122 3.52 5.84 6.31
N HIS A 123 2.27 5.83 6.77
CA HIS A 123 1.97 6.03 8.18
C HIS A 123 2.33 4.74 8.93
N LEU A 124 3.49 4.74 9.61
CA LEU A 124 3.90 3.64 10.48
C LEU A 124 2.97 3.49 11.70
N PHE A 125 2.33 4.59 12.10
CA PHE A 125 1.41 4.67 13.24
C PHE A 125 0.12 5.38 12.83
N GLN A 126 -1.00 4.96 13.43
CA GLN A 126 -2.29 5.61 13.27
C GLN A 126 -2.24 7.00 13.89
N LYS A 127 -2.70 8.00 13.13
CA LYS A 127 -2.81 9.39 13.59
C LYS A 127 -4.27 9.67 13.94
N ASP A 128 -4.49 10.46 14.98
CA ASP A 128 -5.81 10.99 15.27
C ASP A 128 -6.32 11.82 14.08
N SER A 129 -7.64 11.76 13.87
CA SER A 129 -8.30 12.48 12.78
C SER A 129 -8.15 13.98 13.00
N GLU A 130 -7.65 14.70 11.99
CA GLU A 130 -7.60 16.17 11.99
C GLU A 130 -8.88 16.76 11.38
N LEU A 131 -9.73 15.91 10.80
CA LEU A 131 -11.00 16.31 10.23
C LEU A 131 -12.05 16.61 11.31
N PRO A 132 -12.99 17.53 11.02
CA PRO A 132 -14.12 17.81 11.90
C PRO A 132 -14.96 16.57 12.25
N ASP A 133 -15.62 16.61 13.41
CA ASP A 133 -16.54 15.55 13.86
C ASP A 133 -17.75 15.37 12.92
N ASP A 134 -18.13 16.40 12.15
CA ASP A 134 -19.18 16.34 11.12
C ASP A 134 -18.70 15.76 9.78
N SER A 135 -17.51 15.15 9.75
CA SER A 135 -16.99 14.46 8.56
C SER A 135 -17.83 13.24 8.19
N HIS A 136 -17.95 13.01 6.88
CA HIS A 136 -18.65 11.83 6.37
C HIS A 136 -17.71 10.64 6.33
N VAL A 137 -18.20 9.51 6.81
CA VAL A 137 -17.45 8.27 6.92
C VAL A 137 -18.00 7.24 5.94
N PHE A 138 -17.12 6.53 5.25
CA PHE A 138 -17.48 5.38 4.42
C PHE A 138 -16.35 4.34 4.43
N THR A 139 -16.69 3.07 4.20
CA THR A 139 -15.73 1.96 4.25
C THR A 139 -15.46 1.41 2.86
N VAL A 140 -14.19 1.20 2.54
CA VAL A 140 -13.76 0.60 1.26
C VAL A 140 -12.96 -0.67 1.55
N ALA A 141 -13.32 -1.75 0.87
CA ALA A 141 -12.56 -2.99 0.85
C ALA A 141 -11.91 -3.19 -0.53
N TYR A 142 -10.60 -3.36 -0.57
CA TYR A 142 -9.82 -3.70 -1.75
C TYR A 142 -9.28 -5.12 -1.64
N GLN A 143 -9.35 -5.87 -2.74
CA GLN A 143 -8.85 -7.23 -2.80
C GLN A 143 -8.39 -7.65 -4.20
N ASN A 144 -7.24 -8.32 -4.24
CA ASN A 144 -6.75 -9.00 -5.43
C ASN A 144 -7.16 -10.48 -5.39
N LEU A 145 -7.96 -10.91 -6.36
CA LEU A 145 -8.55 -12.25 -6.43
C LEU A 145 -7.72 -13.26 -7.24
N GLN A 146 -6.45 -12.96 -7.53
CA GLN A 146 -5.57 -13.89 -8.21
C GLN A 146 -5.46 -15.24 -7.45
N GLY A 147 -5.77 -16.35 -8.14
CA GLY A 147 -5.77 -17.69 -7.56
C GLY A 147 -7.04 -18.04 -6.75
N ALA A 148 -8.15 -17.36 -7.01
CA ALA A 148 -9.44 -17.57 -6.34
C ALA A 148 -10.48 -18.32 -7.20
N GLU A 149 -10.09 -18.95 -8.31
CA GLU A 149 -10.95 -19.55 -9.34
C GLU A 149 -12.01 -20.51 -8.76
N HIS A 150 -11.68 -21.20 -7.67
CA HIS A 150 -12.55 -22.19 -7.01
C HIS A 150 -13.09 -21.73 -5.64
N LYS A 151 -13.11 -20.41 -5.37
CA LYS A 151 -13.50 -19.85 -4.07
C LYS A 151 -14.75 -18.97 -4.10
N ALA A 152 -15.57 -19.06 -5.17
CA ALA A 152 -16.81 -18.28 -5.33
C ALA A 152 -17.74 -18.36 -4.09
N GLY A 153 -18.01 -19.56 -3.58
CA GLY A 153 -18.86 -19.72 -2.39
C GLY A 153 -18.35 -19.06 -1.11
N LYS A 154 -17.03 -18.81 -0.99
CA LYS A 154 -16.46 -18.07 0.15
C LYS A 154 -16.52 -16.56 -0.04
N LEU A 155 -16.60 -16.07 -1.29
CA LEU A 155 -16.62 -14.64 -1.57
C LEU A 155 -17.85 -13.96 -1.00
N ARG A 156 -19.00 -14.65 -1.04
CA ARG A 156 -20.23 -14.13 -0.44
C ARG A 156 -20.06 -13.86 1.06
N GLU A 157 -19.55 -14.84 1.80
CA GLU A 157 -19.26 -14.69 3.24
C GLU A 157 -18.27 -13.56 3.50
N VAL A 158 -17.25 -13.40 2.65
CA VAL A 158 -16.29 -12.30 2.77
C VAL A 158 -16.93 -10.94 2.50
N LEU A 159 -17.78 -10.82 1.48
CA LEU A 159 -18.52 -9.59 1.18
C LEU A 159 -19.47 -9.20 2.33
N GLU A 160 -20.22 -10.17 2.85
CA GLU A 160 -21.14 -9.98 3.99
C GLU A 160 -20.36 -9.58 5.26
N ASN A 161 -19.24 -10.24 5.56
CA ASN A 161 -18.42 -9.92 6.74
C ASN A 161 -17.60 -8.64 6.61
N SER A 162 -17.34 -8.16 5.38
CA SER A 162 -16.57 -6.93 5.17
C SER A 162 -17.32 -5.68 5.63
N ASN A 163 -18.66 -5.69 5.55
CA ASN A 163 -19.53 -4.52 5.78
C ASN A 163 -19.03 -3.24 5.09
N ALA A 164 -18.36 -3.38 3.95
CA ALA A 164 -17.88 -2.24 3.19
C ALA A 164 -19.03 -1.53 2.46
N ASP A 165 -18.90 -0.22 2.27
CA ASP A 165 -19.82 0.52 1.39
C ASP A 165 -19.45 0.31 -0.08
N ILE A 166 -18.15 0.08 -0.33
CA ILE A 166 -17.54 -0.06 -1.64
C ILE A 166 -16.54 -1.21 -1.61
N VAL A 167 -16.61 -2.07 -2.61
CA VAL A 167 -15.69 -3.19 -2.79
C VAL A 167 -14.99 -3.04 -4.13
N LEU A 168 -13.66 -3.13 -4.09
CA LEU A 168 -12.76 -2.96 -5.22
C LEU A 168 -12.02 -4.28 -5.45
N TRP A 169 -12.28 -4.91 -6.59
CA TRP A 169 -11.69 -6.21 -6.92
C TRP A 169 -10.86 -6.14 -8.19
N VAL A 170 -9.64 -6.68 -8.11
CA VAL A 170 -8.74 -6.84 -9.26
C VAL A 170 -8.40 -8.31 -9.48
N ASN A 171 -8.00 -8.65 -10.70
CA ASN A 171 -7.73 -10.03 -11.12
C ASN A 171 -8.89 -10.98 -10.83
N VAL A 172 -10.12 -10.57 -11.15
CA VAL A 172 -11.32 -11.40 -10.93
C VAL A 172 -11.36 -12.54 -11.97
N PRO A 173 -11.31 -13.81 -11.53
CA PRO A 173 -11.44 -14.95 -12.43
C PRO A 173 -12.80 -15.00 -13.14
N VAL A 174 -12.81 -15.57 -14.34
CA VAL A 174 -14.02 -15.68 -15.17
C VAL A 174 -15.10 -16.50 -14.48
N GLU A 175 -14.71 -17.52 -13.71
CA GLU A 175 -15.62 -18.38 -12.95
C GLU A 175 -16.37 -17.59 -11.87
N ILE A 176 -15.65 -16.71 -11.15
CA ILE A 176 -16.25 -15.84 -10.13
C ILE A 176 -17.20 -14.83 -10.78
N TYR A 177 -16.79 -14.25 -11.92
CA TYR A 177 -17.63 -13.31 -12.64
C TYR A 177 -18.91 -13.95 -13.20
N ARG A 178 -18.85 -15.20 -13.67
CA ARG A 178 -20.03 -15.96 -14.13
C ARG A 178 -21.03 -16.26 -13.01
N ASP A 179 -20.54 -16.32 -11.77
CA ASP A 179 -21.34 -16.58 -10.56
C ASP A 179 -21.64 -15.29 -9.78
N LEU A 180 -21.39 -14.11 -10.37
CA LEU A 180 -21.41 -12.83 -9.68
C LEU A 180 -22.78 -12.54 -9.05
N ASP A 181 -23.88 -12.84 -9.75
CA ASP A 181 -25.25 -12.64 -9.25
C ASP A 181 -25.53 -13.42 -7.95
N ASN A 182 -24.89 -14.58 -7.76
CA ASN A 182 -25.02 -15.37 -6.53
C ASN A 182 -24.14 -14.86 -5.38
N VAL A 183 -23.07 -14.11 -5.72
CA VAL A 183 -22.06 -13.59 -4.78
C VAL A 183 -22.41 -12.20 -4.28
N LEU A 184 -23.02 -11.34 -5.10
CA LEU A 184 -23.17 -9.90 -4.85
C LEU A 184 -24.00 -9.54 -3.60
N GLY A 185 -25.04 -10.31 -3.27
CA GLY A 185 -25.93 -9.98 -2.16
C GLY A 185 -26.54 -8.58 -2.31
N ASP A 186 -26.28 -7.69 -1.36
CA ASP A 186 -26.76 -6.30 -1.37
C ASP A 186 -25.93 -5.35 -2.26
N TYR A 187 -24.79 -5.81 -2.77
CA TYR A 187 -23.92 -4.98 -3.59
C TYR A 187 -24.39 -4.94 -5.04
N GLN A 188 -24.30 -3.77 -5.65
CA GLN A 188 -24.57 -3.56 -7.07
C GLN A 188 -23.25 -3.33 -7.80
N LEU A 189 -23.12 -3.97 -8.96
CA LEU A 189 -22.00 -3.74 -9.87
C LEU A 189 -22.07 -2.32 -10.44
N GLN A 190 -21.10 -1.48 -10.08
CA GLN A 190 -21.03 -0.09 -10.53
C GLN A 190 -20.27 0.05 -11.85
N ASN A 191 -19.13 -0.63 -11.96
CA ASN A 191 -18.29 -0.59 -13.15
C ASN A 191 -17.43 -1.85 -13.28
N GLN A 192 -16.99 -2.14 -14.51
CA GLN A 192 -16.16 -3.30 -14.81
C GLN A 192 -15.28 -3.11 -16.03
N THR A 193 -14.17 -3.84 -16.07
CA THR A 193 -13.44 -4.11 -17.31
C THR A 193 -13.85 -5.44 -17.90
N PHE A 194 -13.80 -5.53 -19.23
CA PHE A 194 -14.02 -6.78 -19.95
C PHE A 194 -12.67 -7.41 -20.28
N ASP A 195 -12.34 -8.51 -19.62
CA ASP A 195 -11.17 -9.30 -19.94
C ASP A 195 -11.51 -10.80 -19.92
N THR A 196 -11.23 -11.48 -21.02
CA THR A 196 -11.44 -12.92 -21.19
C THR A 196 -10.32 -13.75 -20.56
N THR A 197 -9.22 -13.12 -20.14
CA THR A 197 -8.08 -13.80 -19.52
C THR A 197 -8.17 -13.90 -18.00
N GLY A 198 -9.27 -13.42 -17.39
CA GLY A 198 -9.47 -13.49 -15.95
C GLY A 198 -8.74 -12.41 -15.15
N LYS A 199 -8.38 -11.28 -15.79
CA LYS A 199 -7.84 -10.07 -15.13
C LYS A 199 -8.87 -8.95 -15.09
N MET A 200 -10.14 -9.31 -14.88
CA MET A 200 -11.20 -8.31 -14.76
C MET A 200 -11.01 -7.47 -13.49
N LYS A 201 -11.38 -6.21 -13.59
CA LYS A 201 -11.49 -5.27 -12.47
C LYS A 201 -12.97 -4.97 -12.26
N LEU A 202 -13.43 -5.00 -11.02
CA LEU A 202 -14.82 -4.74 -10.66
C LEU A 202 -14.87 -3.71 -9.53
N ILE A 203 -15.81 -2.76 -9.66
CA ILE A 203 -16.19 -1.85 -8.58
C ILE A 203 -17.63 -2.15 -8.21
N LEU A 204 -17.84 -2.51 -6.94
CA LEU A 204 -19.13 -2.85 -6.37
C LEU A 204 -19.48 -1.84 -5.27
N ALA A 205 -20.74 -1.50 -5.13
CA ALA A 205 -21.20 -0.62 -4.05
C ALA A 205 -22.64 -0.93 -3.65
N ARG A 206 -22.99 -0.68 -2.39
CA ARG A 206 -24.38 -0.80 -1.90
C ARG A 206 -25.29 0.33 -2.39
N THR A 207 -24.69 1.46 -2.75
CA THR A 207 -25.39 2.66 -3.25
C THR A 207 -24.98 2.95 -4.69
N PRO A 208 -25.88 3.45 -5.54
CA PRO A 208 -25.57 3.76 -6.93
C PRO A 208 -24.53 4.89 -7.03
N GLY A 209 -23.61 4.75 -7.98
CA GLY A 209 -22.71 5.81 -8.42
C GLY A 209 -23.43 6.85 -9.29
N VAL A 210 -22.76 7.98 -9.50
CA VAL A 210 -23.23 9.08 -10.35
C VAL A 210 -22.64 8.98 -11.76
N ASP A 211 -21.38 8.58 -11.85
CA ASP A 211 -20.65 8.52 -13.11
C ASP A 211 -19.62 7.38 -13.05
N ARG A 212 -19.19 6.88 -14.20
CA ARG A 212 -18.26 5.76 -14.30
C ARG A 212 -17.51 5.77 -15.62
N GLY A 213 -16.33 5.18 -15.63
CA GLY A 213 -15.59 4.97 -16.86
C GLY A 213 -14.27 4.26 -16.62
N GLU A 214 -13.44 4.32 -17.64
CA GLU A 214 -12.09 3.79 -17.63
C GLU A 214 -11.11 4.92 -18.00
N THR A 215 -9.85 4.78 -17.59
CA THR A 215 -8.78 5.67 -18.06
C THR A 215 -8.38 5.29 -19.49
N ALA A 216 -7.71 6.19 -20.21
CA ALA A 216 -7.44 6.06 -21.65
C ALA A 216 -6.85 4.71 -22.09
N GLU A 217 -5.93 4.12 -21.31
CA GLU A 217 -5.26 2.82 -21.62
C GLU A 217 -5.83 1.62 -20.84
N GLY A 218 -6.98 1.78 -20.18
CA GLY A 218 -7.62 0.70 -19.46
C GLY A 218 -6.97 0.31 -18.13
N ASP A 219 -6.08 1.15 -17.58
CA ASP A 219 -5.33 0.85 -16.37
C ASP A 219 -6.03 1.21 -15.06
N GLY A 220 -6.87 2.24 -15.10
CA GLY A 220 -7.74 2.67 -14.02
C GLY A 220 -9.21 2.45 -14.38
N LEU A 221 -9.94 1.72 -13.54
CA LEU A 221 -11.40 1.65 -13.59
C LEU A 221 -11.94 2.62 -12.55
N TRP A 222 -12.90 3.48 -12.87
CA TRP A 222 -13.34 4.51 -11.92
C TRP A 222 -14.85 4.66 -11.82
N VAL A 223 -15.30 5.11 -10.65
CA VAL A 223 -16.69 5.46 -10.34
C VAL A 223 -16.70 6.72 -9.50
N SER A 224 -17.53 7.68 -9.88
CA SER A 224 -17.80 8.87 -9.09
C SER A 224 -19.08 8.69 -8.27
N ARG A 225 -19.05 9.12 -7.02
CA ARG A 225 -20.18 9.02 -6.10
C ARG A 225 -20.29 10.26 -5.21
N VAL A 226 -21.49 10.51 -4.72
CA VAL A 226 -21.73 11.54 -3.71
C VAL A 226 -21.65 10.89 -2.33
N VAL A 227 -20.81 11.42 -1.44
CA VAL A 227 -20.71 11.05 -0.04
C VAL A 227 -21.02 12.31 0.78
N GLY A 228 -22.20 12.31 1.40
CA GLY A 228 -22.73 13.49 2.07
C GLY A 228 -22.92 14.65 1.09
N SER A 229 -22.17 15.73 1.26
CA SER A 229 -22.21 16.92 0.39
C SER A 229 -21.15 16.94 -0.73
N ARG A 230 -20.24 15.96 -0.78
CA ARG A 230 -19.12 15.94 -1.74
C ARG A 230 -19.27 14.85 -2.78
N LYS A 231 -19.05 15.21 -4.04
CA LYS A 231 -18.74 14.25 -5.10
C LYS A 231 -17.27 13.83 -4.95
N LEU A 232 -16.99 12.55 -5.04
CA LEU A 232 -15.64 11.99 -5.05
C LEU A 232 -15.52 10.95 -6.16
N THR A 233 -14.32 10.76 -6.69
CA THR A 233 -14.02 9.70 -7.67
C THR A 233 -13.15 8.65 -7.02
N ILE A 234 -13.57 7.39 -7.10
CA ILE A 234 -12.75 6.25 -6.72
C ILE A 234 -12.21 5.61 -7.98
N VAL A 235 -10.90 5.37 -8.00
CA VAL A 235 -10.16 4.75 -9.09
C VAL A 235 -9.53 3.47 -8.56
N LEU A 236 -9.77 2.38 -9.28
CA LEU A 236 -9.22 1.06 -9.04
C LEU A 236 -8.14 0.76 -10.09
N THR A 237 -6.95 0.38 -9.65
CA THR A 237 -5.85 0.03 -10.55
C THR A 237 -5.16 -1.29 -10.17
N ASP A 238 -4.50 -1.91 -11.15
CA ASP A 238 -3.67 -3.09 -10.96
C ASP A 238 -2.55 -3.08 -12.00
N PHE A 239 -1.31 -3.02 -11.54
CA PHE A 239 -0.12 -3.11 -12.37
C PHE A 239 0.59 -4.44 -12.21
N ALA A 240 1.08 -4.95 -13.34
CA ALA A 240 2.00 -6.08 -13.35
C ALA A 240 3.36 -5.69 -12.72
N ASP A 241 4.17 -6.70 -12.40
CA ASP A 241 5.47 -6.50 -11.77
C ASP A 241 6.41 -5.67 -12.69
N PRO A 242 6.87 -4.48 -12.28
CA PRO A 242 7.57 -3.56 -13.17
C PRO A 242 9.07 -3.87 -13.33
N TRP A 243 9.62 -4.89 -12.69
CA TRP A 243 11.09 -5.04 -12.54
C TRP A 243 11.79 -5.75 -13.71
N HIS A 244 11.46 -5.30 -14.93
CA HIS A 244 12.23 -5.55 -16.14
C HIS A 244 12.04 -4.36 -17.09
N SER A 245 12.97 -4.15 -18.02
CA SER A 245 13.07 -2.91 -18.81
C SER A 245 11.74 -2.48 -19.48
N GLU A 246 11.09 -3.40 -20.20
CA GLU A 246 9.85 -3.10 -20.92
C GLU A 246 8.66 -2.80 -20.00
N SER A 247 8.46 -3.60 -18.93
CA SER A 247 7.36 -3.35 -18.00
C SER A 247 7.60 -2.13 -17.14
N TYR A 248 8.84 -1.84 -16.77
CA TYR A 248 9.16 -0.62 -16.02
C TYR A 248 8.75 0.62 -16.81
N ALA A 249 9.14 0.70 -18.09
CA ALA A 249 8.78 1.82 -18.96
C ALA A 249 7.26 1.94 -19.13
N ARG A 250 6.57 0.80 -19.33
CA ARG A 250 5.12 0.76 -19.45
C ARG A 250 4.42 1.23 -18.18
N VAL A 251 4.77 0.68 -17.02
CA VAL A 251 4.17 1.06 -15.74
C VAL A 251 4.46 2.53 -15.43
N LYS A 252 5.67 3.03 -15.72
CA LYS A 252 6.00 4.45 -15.57
C LYS A 252 5.10 5.35 -16.41
N GLN A 253 4.83 4.98 -17.66
CA GLN A 253 3.89 5.71 -18.51
C GLN A 253 2.47 5.70 -17.92
N ARG A 254 1.99 4.52 -17.51
CA ARG A 254 0.65 4.35 -16.91
C ARG A 254 0.48 5.14 -15.61
N ILE A 255 1.52 5.21 -14.78
CA ILE A 255 1.53 6.06 -13.59
C ILE A 255 1.42 7.55 -13.97
N SER A 256 2.10 7.99 -15.02
CA SER A 256 1.97 9.36 -15.52
C SER A 256 0.55 9.66 -15.98
N GLU A 257 -0.08 8.76 -16.71
CA GLU A 257 -1.47 8.89 -17.18
C GLU A 257 -2.47 8.90 -16.01
N LEU A 258 -2.29 8.05 -15.00
CA LEU A 258 -3.08 8.11 -13.77
C LEU A 258 -2.90 9.44 -13.02
N SER A 259 -1.68 9.98 -13.02
CA SER A 259 -1.39 11.27 -12.40
C SER A 259 -2.08 12.41 -13.14
N GLU A 260 -2.06 12.38 -14.48
CA GLU A 260 -2.79 13.34 -15.33
C GLU A 260 -4.31 13.21 -15.14
N PHE A 261 -4.82 11.99 -15.05
CA PHE A 261 -6.22 11.72 -14.77
C PHE A 261 -6.64 12.34 -13.43
N ALA A 262 -5.87 12.08 -12.36
CA ALA A 262 -6.16 12.64 -11.04
C ALA A 262 -6.15 14.17 -11.05
N LEU A 263 -5.16 14.77 -11.72
CA LEU A 263 -5.05 16.22 -11.86
C LEU A 263 -6.20 16.84 -12.68
N SER A 264 -6.72 16.12 -13.66
CA SER A 264 -7.80 16.60 -14.53
C SER A 264 -9.19 16.65 -13.88
N ARG A 265 -9.32 16.10 -12.66
CA ARG A 265 -10.60 15.97 -11.96
C ARG A 265 -10.81 17.15 -11.03
N ASP A 266 -11.98 17.77 -11.15
CA ASP A 266 -12.43 18.82 -10.22
C ASP A 266 -12.82 18.24 -8.86
N GLU A 267 -13.23 16.97 -8.83
CA GLU A 267 -13.62 16.28 -7.61
C GLU A 267 -12.44 15.54 -6.94
N PRO A 268 -12.42 15.42 -5.60
CA PRO A 268 -11.40 14.64 -4.89
C PRO A 268 -11.34 13.19 -5.37
N VAL A 269 -10.13 12.74 -5.69
CA VAL A 269 -9.84 11.38 -6.14
C VAL A 269 -9.27 10.52 -5.00
N VAL A 270 -9.78 9.29 -4.91
CA VAL A 270 -9.22 8.18 -4.13
C VAL A 270 -8.77 7.12 -5.13
N LEU A 271 -7.49 6.79 -5.13
CA LEU A 271 -6.90 5.77 -5.98
C LEU A 271 -6.46 4.59 -5.09
N ALA A 272 -6.97 3.40 -5.34
CA ALA A 272 -6.63 2.20 -4.58
C ALA A 272 -6.31 1.04 -5.53
N GLY A 273 -5.31 0.24 -5.19
CA GLY A 273 -4.90 -0.84 -6.08
C GLY A 273 -3.52 -1.42 -5.80
N ASN A 274 -3.16 -2.38 -6.63
CA ASN A 274 -1.81 -2.93 -6.69
C ASN A 274 -0.98 -2.10 -7.67
N PHE A 275 0.07 -1.46 -7.17
CA PHE A 275 0.95 -0.62 -7.98
C PHE A 275 2.20 -1.34 -8.49
N GLY A 276 2.43 -2.59 -8.08
CA GLY A 276 3.63 -3.36 -8.40
C GLY A 276 4.93 -2.89 -7.74
N ALA A 277 4.89 -1.78 -6.99
CA ALA A 277 6.03 -1.17 -6.31
C ALA A 277 5.67 -0.68 -4.91
N SER A 278 6.68 -0.51 -4.05
CA SER A 278 6.53 0.01 -2.69
C SER A 278 6.17 1.49 -2.68
N GLY A 279 5.49 1.97 -1.64
CA GLY A 279 5.06 3.37 -1.53
C GLY A 279 6.22 4.37 -1.56
N TRP A 280 7.42 3.96 -1.16
CA TRP A 280 8.67 4.75 -1.22
C TRP A 280 9.45 4.56 -2.54
N SER A 281 8.84 3.92 -3.54
CA SER A 281 9.44 3.74 -4.85
C SER A 281 9.34 5.02 -5.66
N TRP A 282 10.43 5.42 -6.29
CA TRP A 282 10.44 6.61 -7.14
C TRP A 282 9.52 6.45 -8.37
N LEU A 283 9.24 5.22 -8.78
CA LEU A 283 8.28 4.90 -9.84
C LEU A 283 6.91 5.55 -9.59
N LEU A 284 6.50 5.68 -8.31
CA LEU A 284 5.18 6.21 -7.92
C LEU A 284 5.19 7.72 -7.68
N ASN A 285 6.35 8.38 -7.74
CA ASN A 285 6.51 9.81 -7.43
C ASN A 285 5.64 10.72 -8.31
N GLY A 286 5.25 10.28 -9.51
CA GLY A 286 4.32 11.01 -10.39
C GLY A 286 2.95 11.24 -9.75
N LEU A 287 2.43 10.26 -9.00
CA LEU A 287 1.13 10.35 -8.33
C LEU A 287 1.14 11.47 -7.28
N GLU A 288 2.25 11.61 -6.55
CA GLU A 288 2.40 12.63 -5.53
C GLU A 288 2.69 14.01 -6.13
N SER A 289 3.74 14.09 -6.96
CA SER A 289 4.24 15.38 -7.46
C SER A 289 3.37 16.03 -8.54
N ARG A 290 2.72 15.21 -9.39
CA ARG A 290 1.89 15.68 -10.50
C ARG A 290 0.41 15.48 -10.24
N GLY A 291 0.02 14.31 -9.73
CA GLY A 291 -1.36 14.02 -9.37
C GLY A 291 -1.84 14.74 -8.11
N GLY A 292 -0.93 15.27 -7.29
CA GLY A 292 -1.26 15.92 -6.03
C GLY A 292 -1.82 14.96 -4.98
N LEU A 293 -1.61 13.65 -5.17
CA LEU A 293 -2.10 12.61 -4.26
C LEU A 293 -1.12 12.42 -3.11
N LYS A 294 -1.62 11.92 -1.98
CA LYS A 294 -0.79 11.49 -0.86
C LYS A 294 -1.00 10.01 -0.60
N PRO A 295 0.07 9.22 -0.39
CA PRO A 295 -0.08 7.86 0.08
C PRO A 295 -0.72 7.90 1.48
N ARG A 296 -1.73 7.07 1.68
CA ARG A 296 -2.48 6.95 2.93
C ARG A 296 -2.53 5.51 3.37
N GLY A 297 -2.78 5.33 4.65
CA GLY A 297 -2.89 4.01 5.24
C GLY A 297 -1.55 3.44 5.72
N LYS A 298 -1.66 2.21 6.21
CA LYS A 298 -0.56 1.37 6.66
C LYS A 298 0.00 0.60 5.47
N LEU A 299 1.24 0.11 5.60
CA LEU A 299 1.82 -0.79 4.62
C LEU A 299 1.01 -2.10 4.58
N SER A 300 0.28 -2.31 3.49
CA SER A 300 -0.37 -3.60 3.22
C SER A 300 0.65 -4.63 2.72
N GLU A 301 0.60 -5.84 3.27
CA GLU A 301 1.52 -6.91 2.87
C GLU A 301 1.06 -7.56 1.56
N SER A 302 1.92 -7.47 0.54
CA SER A 302 1.81 -8.22 -0.71
C SER A 302 2.92 -9.29 -0.78
N GLY A 303 2.73 -10.32 -1.61
CA GLY A 303 3.64 -11.47 -1.70
C GLY A 303 3.57 -12.40 -0.49
N THR A 304 2.36 -12.71 0.00
CA THR A 304 2.15 -13.58 1.18
C THR A 304 2.69 -15.00 1.01
N ASP A 305 2.93 -15.43 -0.23
CA ASP A 305 3.56 -16.69 -0.61
C ASP A 305 5.09 -16.69 -0.45
N LEU A 306 5.71 -15.51 -0.31
CA LEU A 306 7.15 -15.37 -0.15
C LEU A 306 7.58 -15.27 1.33
N PRO A 307 8.84 -15.60 1.67
CA PRO A 307 9.41 -15.32 2.99
C PRO A 307 9.35 -13.83 3.35
N LEU A 308 9.08 -13.53 4.62
CA LEU A 308 8.88 -12.16 5.14
C LEU A 308 9.97 -11.17 4.68
N LEU A 309 11.23 -11.61 4.61
CA LEU A 309 12.37 -10.79 4.27
C LEU A 309 12.44 -10.36 2.79
N ILE A 310 11.65 -10.94 1.89
CA ILE A 310 11.62 -10.55 0.47
C ILE A 310 10.26 -10.01 0.03
N ARG A 311 9.30 -9.89 0.96
CA ARG A 311 7.99 -9.31 0.69
C ARG A 311 8.11 -7.82 0.41
N ARG A 312 7.24 -7.32 -0.45
CA ARG A 312 7.15 -5.90 -0.79
C ARG A 312 5.69 -5.46 -0.66
N PRO A 313 5.41 -4.33 -0.01
CA PRO A 313 4.06 -3.80 0.02
C PRO A 313 3.75 -3.16 -1.34
N THR A 314 2.93 -3.78 -2.19
CA THR A 314 2.61 -3.24 -3.51
C THR A 314 1.19 -2.70 -3.61
N ASP A 315 0.33 -3.06 -2.66
CA ASP A 315 -1.03 -2.57 -2.55
C ASP A 315 -1.05 -1.28 -1.73
N HIS A 316 -1.56 -0.18 -2.31
CA HIS A 316 -1.58 1.13 -1.67
C HIS A 316 -2.90 1.86 -1.89
N ILE A 317 -3.14 2.86 -1.05
CA ILE A 317 -4.23 3.82 -1.18
C ILE A 317 -3.62 5.21 -1.29
N TYR A 318 -4.01 5.95 -2.32
CA TYR A 318 -3.63 7.34 -2.56
C TYR A 318 -4.87 8.21 -2.53
N THR A 319 -4.80 9.37 -1.88
CA THR A 319 -5.95 10.28 -1.79
C THR A 319 -5.53 11.72 -2.06
N HIS A 320 -6.45 12.54 -2.59
CA HIS A 320 -6.28 13.98 -2.53
C HIS A 320 -6.23 14.50 -1.08
N PRO A 321 -5.67 15.71 -0.85
CA PRO A 321 -5.76 16.40 0.42
C PRO A 321 -7.22 16.57 0.89
N GLY A 322 -7.46 16.52 2.20
CA GLY A 322 -8.80 16.64 2.79
C GLY A 322 -9.59 15.32 2.86
N ILE A 323 -8.97 14.21 2.47
CA ILE A 323 -9.43 12.85 2.75
C ILE A 323 -8.45 12.20 3.73
N GLU A 324 -9.00 11.59 4.78
CA GLU A 324 -8.27 10.79 5.74
C GLU A 324 -8.65 9.32 5.62
N VAL A 325 -7.68 8.46 5.92
CA VAL A 325 -7.85 7.01 5.93
C VAL A 325 -7.46 6.52 7.31
N ALA A 326 -8.39 5.83 7.97
CA ALA A 326 -8.25 5.30 9.32
C ALA A 326 -8.61 3.80 9.34
N ASP A 327 -8.27 3.14 10.44
CA ASP A 327 -8.64 1.76 10.75
C ASP A 327 -8.34 0.77 9.62
N GLU A 328 -7.19 0.94 8.96
CA GLU A 328 -6.79 0.02 7.92
C GLU A 328 -6.46 -1.35 8.52
N THR A 329 -7.16 -2.37 8.01
CA THR A 329 -6.94 -3.76 8.38
C THR A 329 -6.60 -4.59 7.15
N ALA A 330 -5.45 -5.27 7.21
CA ALA A 330 -5.05 -6.27 6.22
C ALA A 330 -5.44 -7.66 6.73
N ARG A 331 -6.31 -8.37 6.00
CA ARG A 331 -6.81 -9.71 6.38
C ARG A 331 -6.53 -10.74 5.29
N ASP A 332 -6.26 -11.97 5.73
CA ASP A 332 -6.18 -13.13 4.84
C ASP A 332 -7.61 -13.59 4.50
N LEU A 333 -8.22 -12.97 3.48
CA LEU A 333 -9.58 -13.30 3.06
C LEU A 333 -9.56 -14.37 1.96
N ILE A 334 -9.32 -13.97 0.72
CA ILE A 334 -9.42 -14.80 -0.49
C ILE A 334 -8.36 -14.33 -1.51
N GLY A 335 -7.81 -15.27 -2.28
CA GLY A 335 -6.61 -15.06 -3.09
C GLY A 335 -5.41 -15.83 -2.52
N THR A 336 -4.26 -15.72 -3.15
CA THR A 336 -3.04 -16.49 -2.78
C THR A 336 -1.82 -15.64 -2.45
N LYS A 337 -1.76 -14.39 -2.94
CA LYS A 337 -0.55 -13.57 -2.91
C LYS A 337 -0.69 -12.21 -2.24
N HIS A 338 -1.91 -11.75 -1.99
CA HIS A 338 -2.20 -10.42 -1.46
C HIS A 338 -3.16 -10.53 -0.30
N LYS A 339 -2.96 -9.68 0.72
CA LYS A 339 -3.96 -9.49 1.76
C LYS A 339 -5.06 -8.56 1.26
N ALA A 340 -6.29 -8.84 1.68
CA ALA A 340 -7.39 -7.91 1.47
C ALA A 340 -7.23 -6.73 2.43
N VAL A 341 -7.40 -5.52 1.90
CA VAL A 341 -7.27 -4.26 2.63
C VAL A 341 -8.67 -3.70 2.86
N SER A 342 -9.06 -3.48 4.10
CA SER A 342 -10.26 -2.72 4.44
C SER A 342 -9.86 -1.46 5.17
N ALA A 343 -10.39 -0.32 4.75
CA ALA A 343 -10.08 0.97 5.36
C ALA A 343 -11.32 1.87 5.47
N VAL A 344 -11.33 2.69 6.51
CA VAL A 344 -12.37 3.67 6.78
C VAL A 344 -11.90 5.03 6.27
N PHE A 345 -12.66 5.61 5.35
CA PHE A 345 -12.39 6.91 4.75
C PHE A 345 -13.23 7.97 5.45
N ARG A 346 -12.61 9.10 5.75
CA ARG A 346 -13.26 10.30 6.26
C ARG A 346 -13.06 11.44 5.28
N ILE A 347 -14.12 12.16 4.97
CA ILE A 347 -14.09 13.31 4.08
C ILE A 347 -14.74 14.52 4.75
N ALA A 348 -14.04 15.66 4.71
CA ALA A 348 -14.57 16.92 5.20
C ALA A 348 -15.83 17.34 4.40
N PRO A 349 -16.87 17.90 5.05
CA PRO A 349 -17.99 18.49 4.33
C PRO A 349 -17.55 19.74 3.55
N ILE A 350 -18.26 20.10 2.48
CA ILE A 350 -18.06 21.41 1.84
C ILE A 350 -18.64 22.47 2.76
N ARG A 351 -17.78 23.17 3.50
CA ARG A 351 -18.15 24.44 4.12
C ARG A 351 -18.03 25.52 3.05
N LYS A 352 -19.15 25.82 2.39
CA LYS A 352 -19.24 27.09 1.64
C LYS A 352 -19.28 28.17 2.71
N GLU A 353 -18.17 28.87 2.93
CA GLU A 353 -18.22 30.16 3.60
C GLU A 353 -19.06 31.07 2.70
N ILE A 354 -20.35 31.19 3.03
CA ILE A 354 -21.18 32.23 2.45
C ILE A 354 -20.71 33.50 3.15
N GLU A 355 -19.71 34.17 2.57
CA GLU A 355 -19.51 35.58 2.87
C GLU A 355 -20.80 36.28 2.43
N PHE A 356 -21.68 36.54 3.39
CA PHE A 356 -22.73 37.51 3.20
C PHE A 356 -22.01 38.84 3.05
N PHE A 357 -21.73 39.23 1.81
CA PHE A 357 -21.55 40.64 1.51
C PHE A 357 -22.87 41.28 1.89
N GLU A 358 -22.92 41.89 3.08
CA GLU A 358 -23.94 42.89 3.37
C GLU A 358 -23.82 43.90 2.24
N LEU A 359 -24.72 43.80 1.26
CA LEU A 359 -24.86 44.78 0.21
C LEU A 359 -25.24 46.07 0.93
N GLN A 360 -24.24 46.89 1.26
CA GLN A 360 -24.50 48.25 1.68
C GLN A 360 -25.29 48.89 0.54
N PRO A 361 -26.50 49.41 0.81
CA PRO A 361 -27.29 50.05 -0.24
C PRO A 361 -26.43 51.16 -0.85
N VAL A 362 -26.13 51.02 -2.15
CA VAL A 362 -25.29 51.95 -2.91
C VAL A 362 -25.94 53.34 -3.00
N LEU A 363 -27.24 53.41 -2.74
CA LEU A 363 -28.01 54.64 -2.71
C LEU A 363 -28.35 54.99 -1.27
N PRO A 364 -27.93 56.16 -0.76
CA PRO A 364 -28.39 56.64 0.54
C PRO A 364 -29.92 56.76 0.50
N GLU A 365 -30.58 56.39 1.59
CA GLU A 365 -32.06 56.35 1.71
C GLU A 365 -32.71 57.70 1.31
N SER A 366 -31.97 58.81 1.45
CA SER A 366 -32.36 60.15 1.01
C SER A 366 -32.58 60.31 -0.50
N GLU A 367 -31.93 59.50 -1.33
CA GLU A 367 -32.12 59.53 -2.80
C GLU A 367 -33.32 58.66 -3.24
N LEU A 368 -33.65 57.61 -2.48
CA LEU A 368 -34.82 56.75 -2.74
C LEU A 368 -36.14 57.42 -2.37
N LEU A 369 -36.10 58.43 -1.49
CA LEU A 369 -37.28 59.16 -1.01
C LEU A 369 -37.57 60.46 -1.77
N GLN A 370 -36.84 60.76 -2.85
CA GLN A 370 -37.16 61.94 -3.65
C GLN A 370 -38.45 61.70 -4.45
N PRO A 371 -39.42 62.63 -4.42
CA PRO A 371 -40.62 62.51 -5.22
C PRO A 371 -40.25 62.50 -6.71
N PRO A 372 -40.94 61.69 -7.54
CA PRO A 372 -40.64 61.58 -8.96
C PRO A 372 -40.75 62.95 -9.63
N LEU A 373 -39.71 63.31 -10.40
CA LEU A 373 -39.63 64.51 -11.23
C LEU A 373 -40.74 64.56 -12.29
#